data_AF-A0A1V2ES11-F1
#
_entry.id   AF-A0A1V2ES11-F1
#
_cell.length_a   1.000
_cell.length_b   1.000
_cell.length_c   1.000
_cell.angle_alpha   90.00
_cell.angle_beta   90.00
_cell.angle_gamma   90.00
#
_symmetry.space_group_name_H-M   'P 1'
#
loop_
_entity.id
_entity.type
_entity.pdbx_description
1 polymer ?
#
loop_
_entity_poly.entity_id
_entity_poly.type
_entity_poly.pdbx_seq_one_letter_code
_entity_poly.pdbx_strand_id
1 'polypeptide(L)'
;MRNLPSRPLVALMLAAMALPIAGCARNRAGGDLPYVARDVGTLYTAARQKLDQHQYKVAAALFDEVERQHPYSVWARRAQLMGAFSNYLAKNYTEAIQGAQRFLSVHPGNRDAPYAYYLIAMSYYEQINDVTRDQKITAQAQDSLGELTRRYPNSRYAADARLKMDLVRDHLAGKEMEIGRFYERRGQWLAASLRFRKVIDEYQTTTHTPEALMRLTETYLALGVREEAKRSAAVLGANYPETWWYKRAFELLGENPATPIQPLEPGETVIPQTTVTRPEAPVRREVEVLPIEGGATPRAEAPGGPTPATTTGGAGATPGGNAPSTATPTGVQPGTPAAPPSDTPQDQ
;
A
#
# COMPACT_ATOMS: atom_id res chain seq x y z
N MET A 1 53.50 22.54 48.56
CA MET A 1 54.05 21.16 48.59
C MET A 1 52.93 20.21 48.17
N ARG A 2 53.04 19.56 47.00
CA ARG A 2 52.03 18.61 46.49
C ARG A 2 52.34 17.23 47.07
N ASN A 3 51.48 16.74 47.95
CA ASN A 3 51.63 15.41 48.55
C ASN A 3 51.28 14.36 47.50
N LEU A 4 52.28 13.61 47.02
CA LEU A 4 52.03 12.41 46.21
C LEU A 4 51.54 11.28 47.14
N PRO A 5 50.42 10.60 46.82
CA PRO A 5 49.99 9.43 47.59
C PRO A 5 50.97 8.27 47.42
N SER A 6 51.17 7.50 48.49
CA SER A 6 52.09 6.38 48.55
C SER A 6 51.71 5.28 47.54
N ARG A 7 52.71 4.68 46.89
CA ARG A 7 52.59 3.64 45.85
C ARG A 7 51.64 2.47 46.20
N PRO A 8 51.53 1.97 47.44
CA PRO A 8 50.54 0.92 47.76
C PRO A 8 49.09 1.40 47.72
N LEU A 9 48.83 2.69 47.97
CA LEU A 9 47.50 3.29 47.96
C LEU A 9 46.98 3.46 46.52
N VAL A 10 47.88 3.76 45.58
CA VAL A 10 47.57 3.82 44.14
C VAL A 10 47.27 2.42 43.59
N ALA A 11 47.99 1.39 44.04
CA ALA A 11 47.74 0.01 43.62
C ALA A 11 46.38 -0.52 44.10
N LEU A 12 45.97 -0.14 45.32
CA LEU A 12 44.68 -0.55 45.89
C LEU A 12 43.49 0.20 45.24
N MET A 13 43.69 1.46 44.83
CA MET A 13 42.72 2.19 44.01
C MET A 13 42.58 1.62 42.59
N LEU A 14 43.67 1.14 41.98
CA LEU A 14 43.63 0.49 40.67
C LEU A 14 42.90 -0.86 40.71
N ALA A 15 43.07 -1.63 41.79
CA ALA A 15 42.39 -2.91 41.98
C ALA A 15 40.88 -2.76 42.24
N ALA A 16 40.47 -1.70 42.95
CA ALA A 16 39.06 -1.38 43.16
C ALA A 16 38.36 -0.89 41.88
N MET A 17 39.10 -0.30 40.95
CA MET A 17 38.57 0.18 39.66
C MET A 17 38.45 -0.93 38.60
N ALA A 18 39.06 -2.09 38.82
CA ALA A 18 38.97 -3.26 37.95
C ALA A 18 37.71 -4.14 38.21
N LEU A 19 36.88 -3.79 39.20
CA LEU A 19 35.76 -4.61 39.65
C LEU A 19 34.32 -4.20 39.20
N PRO A 20 34.09 -3.64 37.99
CA PRO A 20 32.73 -3.64 37.44
C PRO A 20 32.65 -4.08 35.97
N ILE A 21 33.07 -5.31 35.63
CA ILE A 21 32.76 -5.91 34.31
C ILE A 21 32.20 -7.34 34.42
N ALA A 22 31.66 -7.73 35.57
CA ALA A 22 30.61 -8.75 35.60
C ALA A 22 29.28 -8.12 35.14
N GLY A 23 29.30 -7.54 33.93
CA GLY A 23 28.09 -7.16 33.23
C GLY A 23 27.40 -8.45 32.83
N CYS A 24 26.25 -8.73 33.44
CA CYS A 24 25.35 -9.76 32.99
C CYS A 24 24.98 -9.48 31.52
N ALA A 25 25.71 -10.09 30.60
CA ALA A 25 25.26 -10.31 29.24
C ALA A 25 24.08 -11.29 29.32
N ARG A 26 22.91 -10.79 29.76
CA ARG A 26 21.66 -11.50 29.58
C ARG A 26 21.36 -11.44 28.11
N ASN A 27 21.86 -12.45 27.42
CA ASN A 27 21.58 -12.73 26.03
C ASN A 27 20.06 -12.87 25.92
N ARG A 28 19.37 -11.79 25.57
CA ARG A 28 17.99 -11.85 25.11
C ARG A 28 18.05 -12.43 23.70
N ALA A 29 18.33 -13.72 23.64
CA ALA A 29 17.98 -14.50 22.46
C ALA A 29 16.48 -14.26 22.24
N GLY A 30 16.12 -13.71 21.09
CA GLY A 30 14.74 -13.62 20.62
C GLY A 30 14.21 -15.00 20.32
N GLY A 31 14.12 -15.83 21.36
CA GLY A 31 13.59 -17.18 21.30
C GLY A 31 12.11 -17.16 21.64
N ASP A 32 11.34 -17.86 20.82
CA ASP A 32 9.95 -18.18 21.04
C ASP A 32 9.67 -18.55 22.51
N LEU A 33 8.51 -18.17 23.02
CA LEU A 33 8.08 -18.55 24.37
C LEU A 33 8.20 -20.07 24.50
N PRO A 34 8.81 -20.60 25.59
CA PRO A 34 8.94 -22.03 25.75
C PRO A 34 7.56 -22.68 25.75
N TYR A 35 7.40 -23.76 24.96
CA TYR A 35 6.17 -24.53 24.93
C TYR A 35 5.86 -25.07 26.34
N VAL A 36 4.74 -24.63 26.89
CA VAL A 36 4.20 -25.14 28.15
C VAL A 36 2.72 -25.43 27.91
N ALA A 37 2.35 -26.71 27.92
CA ALA A 37 0.97 -27.13 27.79
C ALA A 37 0.13 -26.51 28.91
N ARG A 38 -0.90 -25.74 28.54
CA ARG A 38 -1.83 -25.10 29.48
C ARG A 38 -3.24 -25.22 28.94
N ASP A 39 -4.23 -25.21 29.82
CA ASP A 39 -5.61 -25.12 29.37
C ASP A 39 -5.85 -23.78 28.64
N VAL A 40 -6.81 -23.80 27.72
CA VAL A 40 -7.08 -22.66 26.84
C VAL A 40 -7.50 -21.40 27.60
N GLY A 41 -8.23 -21.56 28.71
CA GLY A 41 -8.73 -20.45 29.52
C GLY A 41 -7.58 -19.74 30.25
N THR A 42 -6.69 -20.50 30.87
CA THR A 42 -5.49 -19.97 31.53
C THR A 42 -4.58 -19.27 30.54
N LEU A 43 -4.35 -19.87 29.37
CA LEU A 43 -3.46 -19.29 28.36
C LEU A 43 -4.02 -17.99 27.78
N TYR A 44 -5.32 -17.96 27.44
CA TYR A 44 -5.99 -16.76 26.97
C TYR A 44 -6.01 -15.66 28.05
N THR A 45 -6.28 -16.02 29.31
CA THR A 45 -6.29 -15.07 30.43
C THR A 45 -4.91 -14.49 30.66
N ALA A 46 -3.86 -15.30 30.57
CA ALA A 46 -2.47 -14.82 30.66
C ALA A 46 -2.15 -13.85 29.51
N ALA A 47 -2.53 -14.17 28.27
CA ALA A 47 -2.34 -13.28 27.12
C ALA A 47 -3.05 -11.92 27.33
N ARG A 48 -4.30 -11.96 27.77
CA ARG A 48 -5.09 -10.77 28.11
C ARG A 48 -4.45 -9.95 29.24
N GLN A 49 -3.97 -10.60 30.30
CA GLN A 49 -3.29 -9.91 31.38
C GLN A 49 -2.03 -9.18 30.87
N LYS A 50 -1.29 -9.77 29.93
CA LYS A 50 -0.14 -9.10 29.30
C LYS A 50 -0.55 -7.93 28.42
N LEU A 51 -1.67 -8.05 27.71
CA LEU A 51 -2.25 -6.96 26.93
C LEU A 51 -2.63 -5.79 27.84
N ASP A 52 -3.32 -6.07 28.96
CA ASP A 52 -3.77 -5.07 29.94
C ASP A 52 -2.57 -4.39 30.65
N GLN A 53 -1.44 -5.08 30.77
CA GLN A 53 -0.17 -4.55 31.29
C GLN A 53 0.67 -3.80 30.24
N HIS A 54 0.13 -3.53 29.04
CA HIS A 54 0.83 -2.94 27.91
C HIS A 54 2.05 -3.73 27.42
N GLN A 55 2.16 -5.02 27.78
CA GLN A 55 3.21 -5.93 27.32
C GLN A 55 2.81 -6.54 25.97
N TYR A 56 2.58 -5.69 24.98
CA TYR A 56 1.91 -6.05 23.72
C TYR A 56 2.60 -7.16 22.93
N LYS A 57 3.93 -7.14 22.82
CA LYS A 57 4.69 -8.20 22.13
C LYS A 57 4.54 -9.56 22.81
N VAL A 58 4.54 -9.57 24.14
CA VAL A 58 4.35 -10.80 24.93
C VAL A 58 2.90 -11.28 24.82
N ALA A 59 1.94 -10.36 24.85
CA ALA A 59 0.52 -10.67 24.65
C ALA A 59 0.28 -11.31 23.29
N ALA A 60 0.83 -10.75 22.21
CA ALA A 60 0.75 -11.31 20.86
C ALA A 60 1.25 -12.76 20.82
N ALA A 61 2.46 -13.02 21.32
CA ALA A 61 3.03 -14.36 21.36
C ALA A 61 2.19 -15.35 22.21
N LEU A 62 1.59 -14.89 23.32
CA LEU A 62 0.70 -15.73 24.11
C LEU A 62 -0.64 -16.00 23.41
N PHE A 63 -1.18 -15.05 22.64
CA PHE A 63 -2.36 -15.28 21.81
C PHE A 63 -2.08 -16.26 20.67
N ASP A 64 -0.90 -16.17 20.04
CA ASP A 64 -0.46 -17.14 19.04
C ASP A 64 -0.33 -18.55 19.65
N GLU A 65 0.11 -18.64 20.90
CA GLU A 65 0.18 -19.91 21.62
C GLU A 65 -1.22 -20.51 21.87
N VAL A 66 -2.26 -19.70 22.06
CA VAL A 66 -3.65 -20.19 22.17
C VAL A 66 -4.08 -20.86 20.88
N GLU A 67 -3.81 -20.24 19.73
CA GLU A 67 -4.10 -20.82 18.41
C GLU A 67 -3.30 -22.10 18.18
N ARG A 68 -2.00 -22.10 18.54
CA ARG A 68 -1.11 -23.25 18.35
C ARG A 68 -1.49 -24.46 19.19
N GLN A 69 -1.84 -24.26 20.46
CA GLN A 69 -2.18 -25.37 21.35
C GLN A 69 -3.63 -25.84 21.20
N HIS A 70 -4.55 -24.93 20.89
CA HIS A 70 -6.00 -25.19 20.92
C HIS A 70 -6.72 -24.70 19.64
N PRO A 71 -6.30 -25.09 18.43
CA PRO A 71 -6.74 -24.47 17.17
C PRO A 71 -8.25 -24.53 16.91
N TYR A 72 -8.94 -25.55 17.45
CA TYR A 72 -10.39 -25.73 17.28
C TYR A 72 -11.22 -25.12 18.41
N SER A 73 -10.59 -24.49 19.40
CA SER A 73 -11.29 -23.87 20.51
C SER A 73 -12.06 -22.63 20.06
N VAL A 74 -13.19 -22.37 20.71
CA VAL A 74 -13.92 -21.10 20.55
C VAL A 74 -13.05 -19.88 20.87
N TRP A 75 -12.05 -20.06 21.74
CA TRP A 75 -11.08 -19.03 22.12
C TRP A 75 -9.99 -18.81 21.07
N ALA A 76 -9.67 -19.78 20.22
CA ALA A 76 -8.61 -19.68 19.22
C ALA A 76 -8.91 -18.57 18.21
N ARG A 77 -10.15 -18.54 17.70
CA ARG A 77 -10.60 -17.50 16.76
C ARG A 77 -10.47 -16.10 17.35
N ARG A 78 -10.84 -15.95 18.64
CA ARG A 78 -10.72 -14.68 19.35
C ARG A 78 -9.25 -14.34 19.60
N ALA A 79 -8.44 -15.32 19.98
CA ALA A 79 -7.01 -15.15 20.22
C ALA A 79 -6.29 -14.69 18.96
N GLN A 80 -6.57 -15.27 17.80
CA GLN A 80 -5.98 -14.87 16.52
C GLN A 80 -6.17 -13.37 16.24
N LEU A 81 -7.40 -12.87 16.38
CA LEU A 81 -7.69 -11.44 16.20
C LEU A 81 -7.03 -10.57 17.29
N MET A 82 -6.97 -11.06 18.53
CA MET A 82 -6.29 -10.37 19.63
C MET A 82 -4.76 -10.37 19.50
N GLY A 83 -4.18 -11.38 18.87
CA GLY A 83 -2.76 -11.44 18.50
C GLY A 83 -2.44 -10.36 17.47
N ALA A 84 -3.25 -10.25 16.41
CA ALA A 84 -3.14 -9.17 15.43
C ALA A 84 -3.29 -7.78 16.09
N PHE A 85 -4.29 -7.59 16.96
CA PHE A 85 -4.49 -6.33 17.68
C PHE A 85 -3.32 -6.00 18.61
N SER A 86 -2.78 -7.00 19.31
CA SER A 86 -1.61 -6.82 20.17
C SER A 86 -0.38 -6.41 19.36
N ASN A 87 -0.18 -6.98 18.16
CA ASN A 87 0.88 -6.55 17.26
C ASN A 87 0.68 -5.10 16.77
N TYR A 88 -0.55 -4.69 16.47
CA TYR A 88 -0.85 -3.29 16.12
C TYR A 88 -0.48 -2.33 17.26
N LEU A 89 -0.86 -2.64 18.50
CA LEU A 89 -0.48 -1.84 19.67
C LEU A 89 1.03 -1.84 19.93
N ALA A 90 1.71 -2.93 19.57
CA ALA A 90 3.17 -3.03 19.62
C ALA A 90 3.88 -2.24 18.51
N LYS A 91 3.14 -1.61 17.58
CA LYS A 91 3.64 -1.00 16.33
C LYS A 91 4.31 -1.99 15.38
N ASN A 92 4.03 -3.28 15.56
CA ASN A 92 4.44 -4.37 14.68
C ASN A 92 3.38 -4.53 13.58
N TYR A 93 3.29 -3.52 12.72
CA TYR A 93 2.17 -3.39 11.77
C TYR A 93 2.17 -4.50 10.71
N THR A 94 3.33 -4.99 10.28
CA THR A 94 3.45 -6.09 9.33
C THR A 94 2.82 -7.37 9.89
N GLU A 95 3.14 -7.70 11.14
CA GLU A 95 2.61 -8.86 11.85
C GLU A 95 1.10 -8.69 12.12
N ALA A 96 0.66 -7.48 12.45
CA ALA A 96 -0.76 -7.17 12.63
C ALA A 96 -1.55 -7.41 11.34
N ILE A 97 -1.04 -6.94 10.20
CA ILE A 97 -1.66 -7.13 8.88
C ILE A 97 -1.74 -8.62 8.55
N GLN A 98 -0.64 -9.36 8.69
CA GLN A 98 -0.60 -10.79 8.40
C GLN A 98 -1.56 -11.59 9.28
N GLY A 99 -1.60 -11.29 10.59
CA GLY A 99 -2.52 -11.93 11.52
C GLY A 99 -3.98 -11.66 11.20
N ALA A 100 -4.32 -10.41 10.89
CA ALA A 100 -5.68 -10.03 10.52
C ALA A 100 -6.12 -10.61 9.17
N GLN A 101 -5.22 -10.66 8.16
CA GLN A 101 -5.49 -11.30 6.88
C GLN A 101 -5.73 -12.81 7.04
N ARG A 102 -4.94 -13.48 7.88
CA ARG A 102 -5.14 -14.89 8.22
C ARG A 102 -6.49 -15.11 8.90
N PHE A 103 -6.88 -14.23 9.82
CA PHE A 103 -8.20 -14.31 10.47
C PHE A 103 -9.33 -14.22 9.42
N LEU A 104 -9.21 -13.29 8.47
CA LEU A 104 -10.21 -13.13 7.41
C LEU A 104 -10.25 -14.30 6.43
N SER A 105 -9.11 -14.93 6.12
CA SER A 105 -9.07 -16.08 5.22
C SER A 105 -9.69 -17.34 5.83
N VAL A 106 -9.46 -17.56 7.13
CA VAL A 106 -9.99 -18.73 7.85
C VAL A 106 -11.43 -18.50 8.34
N HIS A 107 -11.80 -17.24 8.65
CA HIS A 107 -13.09 -16.89 9.26
C HIS A 107 -13.81 -15.71 8.58
N PRO A 108 -14.12 -15.79 7.26
CA PRO A 108 -14.65 -14.66 6.50
C PRO A 108 -16.03 -14.17 6.96
N GLY A 109 -16.88 -15.06 7.48
CA GLY A 109 -18.23 -14.74 7.97
C GLY A 109 -18.31 -14.36 9.45
N ASN A 110 -17.17 -14.16 10.13
CA ASN A 110 -17.17 -13.85 11.55
C ASN A 110 -17.71 -12.43 11.81
N ARG A 111 -18.48 -12.26 12.89
CA ARG A 111 -18.97 -10.94 13.34
C ARG A 111 -17.86 -9.90 13.55
N ASP A 112 -16.64 -10.36 13.85
CA ASP A 112 -15.47 -9.52 14.09
C ASP A 112 -14.66 -9.25 12.81
N ALA A 113 -15.09 -9.78 11.65
CA ALA A 113 -14.46 -9.50 10.36
C ALA A 113 -14.33 -7.99 10.02
N PRO A 114 -15.34 -7.13 10.27
CA PRO A 114 -15.19 -5.69 10.05
C PRO A 114 -14.03 -5.10 10.86
N TYR A 115 -13.78 -5.61 12.07
CA TYR A 115 -12.67 -5.14 12.89
C TYR A 115 -11.31 -5.60 12.35
N ALA A 116 -11.22 -6.83 11.83
CA ALA A 116 -9.99 -7.30 11.20
C ALA A 116 -9.63 -6.48 9.94
N TYR A 117 -10.61 -6.16 9.09
CA TYR A 117 -10.41 -5.23 7.96
C TYR A 117 -9.95 -3.84 8.43
N TYR A 118 -10.59 -3.31 9.47
CA TYR A 118 -10.20 -2.04 10.08
C TYR A 118 -8.77 -2.08 10.62
N LEU A 119 -8.36 -3.18 11.24
CA LEU A 119 -7.00 -3.33 11.78
C LEU A 119 -5.95 -3.35 10.65
N ILE A 120 -6.23 -4.01 9.53
CA ILE A 120 -5.36 -4.00 8.33
C ILE A 120 -5.22 -2.56 7.82
N ALA A 121 -6.35 -1.88 7.62
CA ALA A 121 -6.39 -0.52 7.12
C ALA A 121 -5.63 0.45 8.03
N MET A 122 -5.84 0.37 9.34
CA MET A 122 -5.12 1.18 10.32
C MET A 122 -3.63 0.86 10.35
N SER A 123 -3.24 -0.40 10.23
CA SER A 123 -1.84 -0.79 10.20
C SER A 123 -1.10 -0.22 8.99
N TYR A 124 -1.74 -0.10 7.82
CA TYR A 124 -1.18 0.64 6.69
C TYR A 124 -1.19 2.16 6.91
N TYR A 125 -2.30 2.70 7.44
CA TYR A 125 -2.46 4.13 7.70
C TYR A 125 -1.38 4.67 8.65
N GLU A 126 -1.08 3.95 9.73
CA GLU A 126 -0.05 4.35 10.71
C GLU A 126 1.40 4.25 10.16
N GLN A 127 1.59 3.62 9.00
CA GLN A 127 2.87 3.53 8.30
C GLN A 127 3.01 4.59 7.18
N ILE A 128 2.01 5.46 6.99
CA ILE A 128 2.11 6.57 6.04
C ILE A 128 3.25 7.48 6.47
N ASN A 129 4.17 7.69 5.53
CA ASN A 129 5.31 8.58 5.71
C ASN A 129 5.04 9.93 5.02
N ASP A 130 5.97 10.86 5.18
CA ASP A 130 5.95 12.17 4.52
C ASP A 130 5.67 12.09 3.01
N VAL A 131 4.95 13.09 2.50
CA VAL A 131 4.53 13.24 1.10
C VAL A 131 5.69 13.17 0.11
N THR A 132 6.91 13.56 0.50
CA THR A 132 8.09 13.49 -0.37
C THR A 132 8.58 12.06 -0.62
N ARG A 133 8.20 11.09 0.22
CA ARG A 133 8.64 9.68 0.14
C ARG A 133 7.78 8.85 -0.81
N ASP A 134 8.13 7.57 -0.95
CA ASP A 134 7.35 6.58 -1.69
C ASP A 134 5.95 6.42 -1.07
N GLN A 135 4.93 6.34 -1.93
CA GLN A 135 3.52 6.37 -1.54
C GLN A 135 2.84 4.99 -1.67
N LYS A 136 3.58 3.90 -1.84
CA LYS A 136 2.99 2.56 -1.96
C LYS A 136 2.15 2.19 -0.75
N ILE A 137 2.66 2.45 0.46
CA ILE A 137 1.93 2.18 1.71
C ILE A 137 0.66 3.05 1.81
N THR A 138 0.74 4.31 1.39
CA THR A 138 -0.40 5.23 1.34
C THR A 138 -1.51 4.71 0.42
N ALA A 139 -1.15 4.20 -0.76
CA ALA A 139 -2.10 3.55 -1.67
C ALA A 139 -2.71 2.28 -1.05
N GLN A 140 -1.91 1.44 -0.39
CA GLN A 140 -2.41 0.26 0.33
C GLN A 140 -3.37 0.61 1.47
N ALA A 141 -3.13 1.72 2.16
CA ALA A 141 -4.04 2.27 3.16
C ALA A 141 -5.37 2.68 2.51
N GLN A 142 -5.33 3.41 1.39
CA GLN A 142 -6.53 3.81 0.64
C GLN A 142 -7.36 2.59 0.22
N ASP A 143 -6.72 1.58 -0.36
CA ASP A 143 -7.38 0.36 -0.84
C ASP A 143 -8.04 -0.40 0.33
N SER A 144 -7.32 -0.53 1.45
CA SER A 144 -7.81 -1.26 2.63
C SER A 144 -8.98 -0.53 3.31
N LEU A 145 -8.93 0.80 3.43
CA LEU A 145 -10.02 1.63 3.93
C LEU A 145 -11.24 1.56 3.00
N GLY A 146 -11.01 1.61 1.69
CA GLY A 146 -12.04 1.44 0.66
C GLY A 146 -12.70 0.07 0.72
N GLU A 147 -11.93 -0.99 0.96
CA GLU A 147 -12.48 -2.34 1.10
C GLU A 147 -13.39 -2.47 2.32
N LEU A 148 -12.97 -1.94 3.48
CA LEU A 148 -13.80 -1.93 4.69
C LEU A 148 -15.11 -1.18 4.47
N THR A 149 -15.04 0.03 3.92
CA THR A 149 -16.22 0.89 3.73
C THR A 149 -17.19 0.32 2.69
N ARG A 150 -16.68 -0.36 1.65
CA ARG A 150 -17.49 -1.03 0.64
C ARG A 150 -18.14 -2.31 1.15
N ARG A 151 -17.40 -3.15 1.89
CA ARG A 151 -17.92 -4.44 2.39
C ARG A 151 -18.81 -4.28 3.62
N TYR A 152 -18.48 -3.34 4.51
CA TYR A 152 -19.16 -3.16 5.79
C TYR A 152 -19.55 -1.69 6.04
N PRO A 153 -20.39 -1.09 5.17
CA PRO A 153 -20.71 0.34 5.20
C PRO A 153 -21.40 0.80 6.50
N ASN A 154 -22.09 -0.11 7.19
CA ASN A 154 -22.84 0.17 8.42
C ASN A 154 -22.09 -0.26 9.70
N SER A 155 -20.84 -0.72 9.58
CA SER A 155 -20.04 -1.06 10.76
C SER A 155 -19.67 0.20 11.54
N ARG A 156 -19.46 0.07 12.85
CA ARG A 156 -18.97 1.18 13.69
C ARG A 156 -17.62 1.77 13.23
N TYR A 157 -16.87 1.01 12.43
CA TYR A 157 -15.56 1.39 11.90
C TYR A 157 -15.65 2.15 10.57
N ALA A 158 -16.77 2.07 9.86
CA ALA A 158 -16.90 2.64 8.53
C ALA A 158 -16.85 4.17 8.52
N ALA A 159 -17.40 4.83 9.55
CA ALA A 159 -17.36 6.29 9.65
C ALA A 159 -15.93 6.82 9.78
N ASP A 160 -15.15 6.27 10.71
CA ASP A 160 -13.74 6.61 10.87
C ASP A 160 -12.91 6.27 9.61
N ALA A 161 -13.17 5.12 9.00
CA ALA A 161 -12.48 4.72 7.79
C ALA A 161 -12.72 5.66 6.60
N ARG A 162 -13.95 6.20 6.44
CA ARG A 162 -14.25 7.21 5.41
C ARG A 162 -13.45 8.49 5.65
N LEU A 163 -13.45 9.00 6.88
CA LEU A 163 -12.66 10.19 7.24
C LEU A 163 -11.17 9.99 6.95
N LYS A 164 -10.61 8.86 7.34
CA LYS A 164 -9.20 8.54 7.06
C LYS A 164 -8.93 8.37 5.58
N MET A 165 -9.88 7.83 4.81
CA MET A 165 -9.74 7.74 3.36
C MET A 165 -9.63 9.12 2.72
N ASP A 166 -10.38 10.11 3.21
CA ASP A 166 -10.25 11.49 2.74
C ASP A 166 -8.87 12.08 3.04
N LEU A 167 -8.33 11.84 4.26
CA LEU A 167 -6.97 12.26 4.63
C LEU A 167 -5.89 11.58 3.76
N VAL A 168 -6.06 10.29 3.46
CA VAL A 168 -5.15 9.54 2.59
C VAL A 168 -5.19 10.09 1.15
N ARG A 169 -6.39 10.41 0.64
CA ARG A 169 -6.55 11.03 -0.68
C ARG A 169 -5.92 12.41 -0.74
N ASP A 170 -6.08 13.22 0.30
CA ASP A 170 -5.42 14.52 0.40
C ASP A 170 -3.89 14.38 0.39
N HIS A 171 -3.34 13.40 1.12
CA HIS A 171 -1.91 13.11 1.13
C HIS A 171 -1.38 12.68 -0.26
N LEU A 172 -2.12 11.83 -0.98
CA LEU A 172 -1.75 11.41 -2.33
C LEU A 172 -1.84 12.56 -3.34
N ALA A 173 -2.84 13.42 -3.22
CA ALA A 173 -2.91 14.66 -4.01
C ALA A 173 -1.72 15.57 -3.71
N GLY A 174 -1.32 15.69 -2.44
CA GLY A 174 -0.11 16.40 -2.02
C GLY A 174 1.15 15.92 -2.74
N LYS A 175 1.29 14.60 -2.98
CA LYS A 175 2.41 14.03 -3.73
C LYS A 175 2.46 14.56 -5.16
N GLU A 176 1.34 14.52 -5.86
CA GLU A 176 1.25 15.02 -7.23
C GLU A 176 1.49 16.53 -7.28
N MET A 177 1.00 17.28 -6.30
CA MET A 177 1.28 18.70 -6.16
C MET A 177 2.77 19.00 -5.96
N GLU A 178 3.47 18.24 -5.12
CA GLU A 178 4.91 18.45 -4.88
C GLU A 178 5.73 18.22 -6.15
N ILE A 179 5.41 17.15 -6.89
CA ILE A 179 6.05 16.85 -8.17
C ILE A 179 5.69 17.93 -9.22
N GLY A 180 4.43 18.35 -9.28
CA GLY A 180 3.98 19.40 -10.19
C GLY A 180 4.70 20.72 -9.96
N ARG A 181 4.75 21.18 -8.70
CA ARG A 181 5.50 22.39 -8.30
C ARG A 181 6.99 22.28 -8.64
N PHE A 182 7.58 21.11 -8.47
CA PHE A 182 8.99 20.89 -8.83
C PHE A 182 9.24 21.08 -10.32
N TYR A 183 8.38 20.53 -11.19
CA TYR A 183 8.49 20.71 -12.63
C TYR A 183 8.22 22.15 -13.07
N GLU A 184 7.21 22.78 -12.49
CA GLU A 184 6.83 24.16 -12.77
C GLU A 184 7.96 25.14 -12.44
N ARG A 185 8.59 25.02 -11.26
CA ARG A 185 9.77 25.83 -10.88
C ARG A 185 10.97 25.69 -11.83
N ARG A 186 11.02 24.61 -12.62
CA ARG A 186 12.07 24.34 -13.60
C ARG A 186 11.68 24.71 -15.03
N GLY A 187 10.51 25.32 -15.23
CA GLY A 187 9.97 25.64 -16.55
C GLY A 187 9.56 24.42 -17.37
N GLN A 188 9.40 23.26 -16.74
CA GLN A 188 8.94 22.03 -17.40
C GLN A 188 7.41 21.97 -17.42
N TRP A 189 6.81 22.95 -18.11
CA TRP A 189 5.37 23.22 -18.08
C TRP A 189 4.52 22.02 -18.50
N LEU A 190 4.90 21.29 -19.55
CA LEU A 190 4.16 20.10 -19.98
C LEU A 190 4.10 19.03 -18.87
N ALA A 191 5.23 18.74 -18.23
CA ALA A 191 5.29 17.77 -17.14
C ALA A 191 4.49 18.24 -15.90
N ALA A 192 4.58 19.53 -15.56
CA ALA A 192 3.78 20.13 -14.50
C ALA A 192 2.27 20.02 -14.77
N SER A 193 1.84 20.30 -16.00
CA SER A 193 0.42 20.24 -16.41
C SER A 193 -0.18 18.85 -16.19
N LEU A 194 0.58 17.78 -16.48
CA LEU A 194 0.13 16.41 -16.29
C LEU A 194 -0.08 16.07 -14.80
N ARG A 195 0.76 16.62 -13.92
CA ARG A 195 0.66 16.42 -12.47
C ARG A 195 -0.53 17.15 -11.87
N PHE A 196 -0.71 18.43 -12.21
CA PHE A 196 -1.87 19.19 -11.73
C PHE A 196 -3.18 18.64 -12.29
N ARG A 197 -3.20 18.21 -13.56
CA ARG A 197 -4.37 17.54 -14.13
C ARG A 197 -4.71 16.26 -13.38
N LYS A 198 -3.72 15.45 -13.00
CA LYS A 198 -3.97 14.25 -12.20
C LYS A 198 -4.65 14.57 -10.85
N VAL A 199 -4.30 15.67 -10.20
CA VAL A 199 -5.00 16.14 -8.99
C VAL A 199 -6.47 16.46 -9.29
N ILE A 200 -6.73 17.13 -10.41
CA ILE A 200 -8.09 17.51 -10.83
C ILE A 200 -8.91 16.30 -11.30
N ASP A 201 -8.28 15.30 -11.90
CA ASP A 201 -9.01 14.14 -12.43
C ASP A 201 -9.28 13.11 -11.33
N GLU A 202 -8.29 12.84 -10.45
CA GLU A 202 -8.36 11.75 -9.48
C GLU A 202 -8.68 12.20 -8.05
N TYR A 203 -8.42 13.47 -7.69
CA TYR A 203 -8.43 13.97 -6.30
C TYR A 203 -9.29 15.23 -6.09
N GLN A 204 -10.39 15.35 -6.83
CA GLN A 204 -11.29 16.53 -6.87
C GLN A 204 -11.76 17.05 -5.50
N THR A 205 -11.97 16.14 -4.54
CA THR A 205 -12.50 16.48 -3.21
C THR A 205 -11.43 16.91 -2.21
N THR A 206 -10.15 16.97 -2.62
CA THR A 206 -9.03 17.29 -1.72
C THR A 206 -8.83 18.79 -1.58
N THR A 207 -8.08 19.20 -0.55
CA THR A 207 -7.74 20.61 -0.30
C THR A 207 -6.79 21.18 -1.36
N HIS A 208 -6.16 20.31 -2.13
CA HIS A 208 -5.21 20.66 -3.18
C HIS A 208 -5.84 21.06 -4.52
N THR A 209 -7.11 20.72 -4.76
CA THR A 209 -7.79 20.99 -6.05
C THR A 209 -7.78 22.46 -6.47
N PRO A 210 -8.05 23.45 -5.58
CA PRO A 210 -8.05 24.86 -5.98
C PRO A 210 -6.66 25.34 -6.41
N GLU A 211 -5.61 24.90 -5.70
CA GLU A 211 -4.24 25.20 -6.08
C GLU A 211 -3.86 24.57 -7.42
N ALA A 212 -4.22 23.30 -7.61
CA ALA A 212 -3.94 22.56 -8.84
C ALA A 212 -4.57 23.27 -10.06
N LEU A 213 -5.81 23.74 -9.96
CA LEU A 213 -6.48 24.48 -11.03
C LEU A 213 -5.82 25.83 -11.33
N MET A 214 -5.38 26.55 -10.29
CA MET A 214 -4.65 27.82 -10.46
C MET A 214 -3.31 27.58 -11.16
N ARG A 215 -2.49 26.65 -10.66
CA ARG A 215 -1.20 26.33 -11.28
C ARG A 215 -1.34 25.73 -12.67
N LEU A 216 -2.40 24.96 -12.93
CA LEU A 216 -2.69 24.48 -14.27
C LEU A 216 -3.03 25.64 -15.22
N THR A 217 -3.73 26.67 -14.74
CA THR A 217 -3.97 27.92 -15.48
C THR A 217 -2.65 28.63 -15.80
N GLU A 218 -1.78 28.81 -14.80
CA GLU A 218 -0.44 29.39 -14.96
C GLU A 218 0.40 28.62 -15.99
N THR A 219 0.41 27.29 -15.85
CA THR A 219 1.13 26.38 -16.74
C THR A 219 0.60 26.45 -18.18
N TYR A 220 -0.72 26.53 -18.40
CA TYR A 220 -1.30 26.67 -19.74
C TYR A 220 -0.97 28.02 -20.38
N LEU A 221 -0.94 29.10 -19.61
CA LEU A 221 -0.49 30.39 -20.10
C LEU A 221 0.97 30.36 -20.53
N ALA A 222 1.84 29.74 -19.73
CA ALA A 222 3.25 29.58 -20.05
C ALA A 222 3.48 28.73 -21.32
N LEU A 223 2.59 27.79 -21.61
CA LEU A 223 2.58 26.99 -22.84
C LEU A 223 1.96 27.69 -24.05
N GLY A 224 1.31 28.85 -23.86
CA GLY A 224 0.60 29.58 -24.92
C GLY A 224 -0.80 29.03 -25.27
N VAL A 225 -1.30 28.04 -24.53
CA VAL A 225 -2.62 27.42 -24.74
C VAL A 225 -3.69 28.14 -23.90
N ARG A 226 -3.99 29.38 -24.32
CA ARG A 226 -4.81 30.32 -23.54
C ARG A 226 -6.25 29.85 -23.34
N GLU A 227 -6.84 29.18 -24.30
CA GLU A 227 -8.24 28.73 -24.19
C GLU A 227 -8.39 27.67 -23.08
N GLU A 228 -7.42 26.78 -22.95
CA GLU A 228 -7.30 25.81 -21.87
C GLU A 228 -7.09 26.51 -20.52
N ALA A 229 -6.27 27.56 -20.48
CA ALA A 229 -6.08 28.39 -19.28
C ALA A 229 -7.42 29.02 -18.83
N LYS A 230 -8.17 29.65 -19.75
CA LYS A 230 -9.48 30.23 -19.45
C LYS A 230 -10.46 29.18 -18.92
N ARG A 231 -10.49 27.99 -19.52
CA ARG A 231 -11.35 26.88 -19.06
C ARG A 231 -10.99 26.45 -17.64
N SER A 232 -9.70 26.26 -17.35
CA SER A 232 -9.22 25.90 -16.00
C SER A 232 -9.61 26.95 -14.96
N ALA A 233 -9.40 28.23 -15.27
CA ALA A 233 -9.79 29.33 -14.39
C ALA A 233 -11.31 29.45 -14.22
N ALA A 234 -12.10 29.17 -15.26
CA ALA A 234 -13.56 29.15 -15.18
C ALA A 234 -14.06 28.04 -14.23
N VAL A 235 -13.46 26.85 -14.29
CA VAL A 235 -13.75 25.75 -13.35
C VAL A 235 -13.38 26.16 -11.92
N LEU A 236 -12.23 26.82 -11.74
CA LEU A 236 -11.80 27.34 -10.45
C LEU A 236 -12.77 28.38 -9.89
N GLY A 237 -13.21 29.33 -10.72
CA GLY A 237 -14.17 30.36 -10.31
C GLY A 237 -15.57 29.83 -10.01
N ALA A 238 -16.02 28.81 -10.75
CA ALA A 238 -17.33 28.20 -10.52
C ALA A 238 -17.38 27.42 -9.19
N ASN A 239 -16.31 26.73 -8.81
CA ASN A 239 -16.29 25.85 -7.64
C ASN A 239 -15.65 26.48 -6.39
N TYR A 240 -14.74 27.45 -6.57
CA TYR A 240 -13.92 28.01 -5.48
C TYR A 240 -13.72 29.54 -5.57
N PRO A 241 -14.81 30.34 -5.73
CA PRO A 241 -14.74 31.78 -6.02
C PRO A 241 -14.05 32.63 -4.92
N GLU A 242 -14.11 32.22 -3.67
CA GLU A 242 -13.56 32.99 -2.54
C GLU A 242 -12.10 32.66 -2.23
N THR A 243 -11.50 31.71 -2.94
CA THR A 243 -10.12 31.30 -2.68
C THR A 243 -9.13 32.33 -3.21
N TRP A 244 -7.99 32.48 -2.54
CA TRP A 244 -6.92 33.33 -3.05
C TRP A 244 -6.38 32.79 -4.39
N TRP A 245 -6.45 31.47 -4.60
CA TRP A 245 -6.11 30.80 -5.84
C TRP A 245 -6.92 31.31 -7.03
N TYR A 246 -8.23 31.52 -6.83
CA TYR A 246 -9.09 32.12 -7.85
C TYR A 246 -8.66 33.54 -8.20
N LYS A 247 -8.42 34.39 -7.19
CA LYS A 247 -7.96 35.78 -7.39
C LYS A 247 -6.68 35.81 -8.23
N ARG A 248 -5.71 34.95 -7.87
CA ARG A 248 -4.44 34.83 -8.59
C ARG A 248 -4.63 34.36 -10.04
N ALA A 249 -5.48 33.37 -10.28
CA ALA A 249 -5.74 32.87 -11.64
C ALA A 249 -6.35 33.96 -12.55
N PHE A 250 -7.24 34.79 -12.01
CA PHE A 250 -7.87 35.88 -12.75
C PHE A 250 -6.87 36.99 -13.09
N GLU A 251 -6.01 37.38 -12.15
CA GLU A 251 -4.91 38.33 -12.38
C GLU A 251 -3.99 37.86 -13.51
N LEU A 252 -3.56 36.59 -13.48
CA LEU A 252 -2.69 35.99 -14.51
C LEU A 252 -3.29 36.04 -15.92
N LEU A 253 -4.61 35.85 -16.03
CA LEU A 253 -5.34 35.94 -17.30
C LEU A 253 -5.42 37.38 -17.83
N GLY A 254 -5.43 38.37 -16.95
CA GLY A 254 -5.43 39.80 -17.29
C GLY A 254 -4.06 40.29 -17.74
N GLU A 255 -2.99 39.91 -17.03
CA GLU A 255 -1.60 40.34 -17.29
C GLU A 255 -1.05 39.81 -18.62
N ASN A 256 -1.48 38.63 -19.04
CA ASN A 256 -1.16 38.10 -20.34
C ASN A 256 -2.40 38.30 -21.21
N PRO A 257 -2.60 39.36 -22.00
CA PRO A 257 -3.71 39.46 -22.97
C PRO A 257 -3.44 38.57 -24.20
N ALA A 258 -4.48 38.17 -24.94
CA ALA A 258 -4.30 37.26 -26.07
C ALA A 258 -3.47 37.96 -27.17
N THR A 259 -2.26 37.47 -27.44
CA THR A 259 -1.59 37.78 -28.70
C THR A 259 -2.35 37.03 -29.78
N PRO A 260 -2.95 37.69 -30.78
CA PRO A 260 -3.55 37.00 -31.91
C PRO A 260 -2.48 36.11 -32.54
N ILE A 261 -2.70 34.80 -32.53
CA ILE A 261 -1.89 33.89 -33.34
C ILE A 261 -2.31 34.20 -34.78
N GLN A 262 -1.38 34.72 -35.60
CA GLN A 262 -1.66 34.87 -37.02
C GLN A 262 -2.03 33.47 -37.56
N PRO A 263 -3.18 33.34 -38.26
CA PRO A 263 -3.51 32.09 -38.92
C PRO A 263 -2.32 31.67 -39.79
N LEU A 264 -1.90 30.41 -39.68
CA LEU A 264 -0.91 29.86 -40.59
C LEU A 264 -1.46 30.00 -42.02
N GLU A 265 -0.69 30.63 -42.90
CA GLU A 265 -1.08 30.76 -44.30
C GLU A 265 -1.25 29.36 -44.91
N PRO A 266 -2.28 29.10 -45.73
CA PRO A 266 -2.50 27.78 -46.32
C PRO A 266 -1.26 27.28 -47.07
N GLY A 267 -0.59 26.27 -46.52
CA GLY A 267 0.62 25.66 -47.09
C GLY A 267 1.90 25.82 -46.26
N GLU A 268 1.88 26.55 -45.15
CA GLU A 268 3.04 26.64 -44.26
C GLU A 268 3.17 25.39 -43.38
N THR A 269 4.11 24.50 -43.72
CA THR A 269 4.50 23.39 -42.84
C THR A 269 5.19 23.93 -41.60
N VAL A 270 4.62 23.63 -40.43
CA VAL A 270 5.26 23.86 -39.12
C VAL A 270 6.49 22.94 -39.04
N ILE A 271 7.67 23.47 -39.36
CA ILE A 271 8.92 22.78 -39.08
C ILE A 271 9.15 22.93 -37.57
N PRO A 272 9.12 21.85 -36.77
CA PRO A 272 9.58 21.95 -35.38
C PRO A 272 11.04 22.42 -35.45
N GLN A 273 11.39 23.53 -34.79
CA GLN A 273 12.76 24.01 -34.78
C GLN A 273 13.66 22.95 -34.13
N THR A 274 14.21 22.06 -34.96
CA THR A 274 15.36 21.25 -34.63
C THR A 274 16.51 22.21 -34.37
N THR A 275 16.95 22.20 -33.12
CA THR A 275 18.35 22.25 -32.71
C THR A 275 19.22 23.22 -33.51
N VAL A 276 19.55 24.36 -32.89
CA VAL A 276 20.64 25.26 -33.28
C VAL A 276 21.79 24.45 -33.89
N THR A 277 21.95 24.54 -35.20
CA THR A 277 23.10 24.01 -35.92
C THR A 277 24.33 24.71 -35.38
N ARG A 278 25.20 23.93 -34.72
CA ARG A 278 26.56 24.33 -34.36
C ARG A 278 27.30 24.74 -35.65
N PRO A 279 28.13 25.81 -35.65
CA PRO A 279 28.88 26.20 -36.82
C PRO A 279 29.79 25.06 -37.29
N GLU A 280 29.77 24.83 -38.60
CA GLU A 280 30.54 23.83 -39.34
C GLU A 280 32.04 23.95 -39.04
N ALA A 281 32.65 22.87 -38.56
CA ALA A 281 34.10 22.74 -38.50
C ALA A 281 34.62 22.24 -39.86
N PRO A 282 35.81 22.67 -40.32
CA PRO A 282 36.26 22.41 -41.68
C PRO A 282 36.50 20.91 -41.95
N VAL A 283 36.06 20.51 -43.15
CA VAL A 283 36.07 19.16 -43.73
C VAL A 283 37.43 18.46 -43.55
N ARG A 284 37.42 17.28 -42.91
CA ARG A 284 38.54 16.33 -42.95
C ARG A 284 38.33 15.32 -44.09
N ARG A 285 39.43 15.05 -44.78
CA ARG A 285 39.57 14.31 -46.05
C ARG A 285 38.96 12.90 -46.06
N GLU A 286 38.50 12.60 -47.28
CA GLU A 286 38.11 11.34 -47.91
C GLU A 286 38.86 10.10 -47.42
N VAL A 287 38.10 9.05 -47.05
CA VAL A 287 38.62 7.70 -46.83
C VAL A 287 38.14 6.83 -47.98
N GLU A 288 39.12 6.34 -48.73
CA GLU A 288 39.04 5.42 -49.86
C GLU A 288 38.30 4.13 -49.49
N VAL A 289 37.27 3.77 -50.27
CA VAL A 289 36.51 2.51 -50.13
C VAL A 289 36.91 1.58 -51.27
N LEU A 290 37.49 0.43 -50.93
CA LEU A 290 37.83 -0.63 -51.88
C LEU A 290 36.55 -1.37 -52.35
N PRO A 291 36.47 -1.81 -53.62
CA PRO A 291 35.24 -2.37 -54.18
C PRO A 291 35.05 -3.85 -53.86
N ILE A 292 33.81 -4.25 -53.59
CA ILE A 292 33.39 -5.65 -53.42
C ILE A 292 32.57 -6.06 -54.64
N GLU A 293 33.09 -7.00 -55.43
CA GLU A 293 32.35 -7.68 -56.50
C GLU A 293 31.64 -8.95 -55.99
N GLY A 294 30.37 -9.09 -56.37
CA GLY A 294 29.74 -10.34 -56.85
C GLY A 294 29.50 -11.51 -55.88
N GLY A 295 28.23 -11.79 -55.57
CA GLY A 295 27.83 -13.11 -55.07
C GLY A 295 26.41 -13.25 -54.49
N ALA A 296 25.45 -13.56 -55.37
CA ALA A 296 24.17 -14.28 -55.20
C ALA A 296 23.35 -14.24 -53.88
N THR A 297 22.06 -13.95 -54.06
CA THR A 297 20.93 -14.01 -53.11
C THR A 297 20.54 -15.43 -52.67
N PRO A 298 19.87 -15.54 -51.51
CA PRO A 298 18.64 -16.34 -51.46
C PRO A 298 17.46 -15.67 -50.74
N ARG A 299 16.27 -16.02 -51.24
CA ARG A 299 14.92 -15.58 -50.87
C ARG A 299 14.44 -16.35 -49.65
N ALA A 300 13.85 -15.67 -48.65
CA ALA A 300 13.31 -16.29 -47.44
C ALA A 300 11.82 -16.68 -47.62
N GLU A 301 11.49 -17.91 -47.27
CA GLU A 301 10.16 -18.51 -47.21
C GLU A 301 9.89 -18.94 -45.75
N ALA A 302 8.68 -18.71 -45.24
CA ALA A 302 8.29 -18.96 -43.85
C ALA A 302 7.73 -20.39 -43.64
N PRO A 303 7.90 -20.98 -42.43
CA PRO A 303 6.77 -21.56 -41.68
C PRO A 303 6.95 -21.42 -40.15
N GLY A 304 6.04 -21.65 -39.20
CA GLY A 304 4.68 -22.20 -39.12
C GLY A 304 4.39 -22.46 -37.61
N GLY A 305 3.16 -22.24 -37.13
CA GLY A 305 2.78 -22.32 -35.71
C GLY A 305 2.56 -23.74 -35.14
N PRO A 306 2.30 -23.92 -33.82
CA PRO A 306 2.17 -25.23 -33.21
C PRO A 306 0.71 -25.70 -33.05
N THR A 307 0.49 -27.01 -33.19
CA THR A 307 -0.70 -27.77 -32.73
C THR A 307 -0.25 -29.17 -32.24
N PRO A 308 -1.09 -29.96 -31.52
CA PRO A 308 -0.67 -30.88 -30.46
C PRO A 308 -0.61 -32.35 -30.92
N ALA A 309 -0.01 -33.23 -30.09
CA ALA A 309 0.05 -34.67 -30.34
C ALA A 309 -0.48 -35.51 -29.16
N THR A 310 -1.15 -36.61 -29.51
CA THR A 310 -1.63 -37.70 -28.63
C THR A 310 -1.18 -39.05 -29.22
N THR A 311 -0.90 -40.04 -28.35
CA THR A 311 -1.02 -41.53 -28.52
C THR A 311 0.06 -42.28 -29.37
N THR A 312 0.53 -43.54 -29.15
CA THR A 312 0.11 -44.80 -28.46
C THR A 312 1.33 -45.77 -28.30
N GLY A 313 1.54 -46.59 -27.25
CA GLY A 313 1.17 -48.03 -27.08
C GLY A 313 2.40 -48.98 -26.90
N GLY A 314 2.47 -50.11 -26.16
CA GLY A 314 1.54 -50.85 -25.29
C GLY A 314 2.13 -52.18 -24.68
N ALA A 315 1.29 -52.90 -23.89
CA ALA A 315 1.27 -54.32 -23.42
C ALA A 315 2.36 -54.87 -22.44
N GLY A 316 2.09 -55.73 -21.43
CA GLY A 316 0.86 -56.43 -21.00
C GLY A 316 0.97 -57.21 -19.65
N ALA A 317 -0.15 -57.89 -19.30
CA ALA A 317 -0.40 -58.99 -18.34
C ALA A 317 -0.74 -58.74 -16.83
N THR A 318 -1.93 -59.26 -16.46
CA THR A 318 -2.63 -59.45 -15.15
C THR A 318 -2.14 -60.75 -14.42
N PRO A 319 -2.72 -61.34 -13.32
CA PRO A 319 -4.07 -61.19 -12.70
C PRO A 319 -4.22 -61.26 -11.14
N GLY A 320 -5.47 -60.99 -10.67
CA GLY A 320 -6.09 -61.50 -9.42
C GLY A 320 -6.37 -60.41 -8.37
N GLY A 321 -7.53 -60.26 -7.73
CA GLY A 321 -8.79 -61.02 -7.63
C GLY A 321 -9.53 -60.60 -6.34
N ASN A 322 -10.86 -60.69 -6.33
CA ASN A 322 -11.83 -60.66 -5.20
C ASN A 322 -12.51 -59.33 -4.79
N ALA A 323 -13.81 -59.27 -5.12
CA ALA A 323 -14.91 -58.85 -4.22
C ALA A 323 -15.70 -60.15 -3.84
N PRO A 324 -16.84 -60.16 -3.09
CA PRO A 324 -17.59 -59.08 -2.45
C PRO A 324 -18.08 -59.39 -1.00
N SER A 325 -18.74 -58.45 -0.30
CA SER A 325 -19.96 -58.77 0.47
C SER A 325 -20.75 -57.54 0.93
N THR A 326 -22.05 -57.78 1.02
CA THR A 326 -23.25 -56.97 1.27
C THR A 326 -23.42 -56.41 2.69
N ALA A 327 -24.14 -55.28 2.84
CA ALA A 327 -25.36 -55.16 3.69
C ALA A 327 -25.95 -53.72 3.70
N THR A 328 -27.26 -53.64 3.43
CA THR A 328 -28.21 -52.55 3.73
C THR A 328 -28.61 -52.60 5.22
N PRO A 329 -29.09 -51.51 5.88
CA PRO A 329 -30.52 -51.15 5.88
C PRO A 329 -30.80 -49.62 5.80
N THR A 330 -31.87 -49.19 5.10
CA THR A 330 -33.13 -48.60 5.65
C THR A 330 -32.91 -47.34 6.53
N GLY A 331 -33.33 -46.11 6.21
CA GLY A 331 -34.60 -45.66 5.63
C GLY A 331 -35.50 -45.07 6.73
N VAL A 332 -35.36 -43.79 7.08
CA VAL A 332 -36.34 -43.01 7.88
C VAL A 332 -36.37 -41.55 7.40
N GLN A 333 -37.58 -41.05 7.14
CA GLN A 333 -37.92 -39.71 6.66
C GLN A 333 -37.73 -38.58 7.72
N PRO A 334 -37.66 -37.31 7.28
CA PRO A 334 -37.54 -36.14 8.16
C PRO A 334 -38.90 -35.64 8.68
N GLY A 335 -38.98 -35.39 10.00
CA GLY A 335 -40.12 -34.75 10.66
C GLY A 335 -40.04 -33.22 10.67
N THR A 336 -41.18 -32.60 10.42
CA THR A 336 -41.56 -31.17 10.43
C THR A 336 -41.17 -30.42 11.73
N PRO A 337 -40.88 -29.10 11.69
CA PRO A 337 -40.42 -28.34 12.84
C PRO A 337 -41.54 -27.93 13.80
N ALA A 338 -41.28 -28.03 15.12
CA ALA A 338 -42.12 -27.48 16.17
C ALA A 338 -41.71 -26.03 16.50
N ALA A 339 -42.72 -25.18 16.65
CA ALA A 339 -42.65 -23.76 17.01
C ALA A 339 -42.19 -23.52 18.47
N PRO A 340 -41.62 -22.35 18.80
CA PRO A 340 -41.21 -22.00 20.16
C PRO A 340 -42.39 -21.51 21.02
N PRO A 341 -42.42 -21.77 22.34
CA PRO A 341 -43.36 -21.13 23.24
C PRO A 341 -42.93 -19.70 23.56
N SER A 342 -43.92 -18.82 23.52
CA SER A 342 -43.91 -17.42 23.92
C SER A 342 -44.00 -17.28 25.45
N ASP A 343 -42.97 -16.73 26.08
CA ASP A 343 -43.05 -16.25 27.46
C ASP A 343 -43.31 -14.74 27.47
N THR A 344 -44.48 -14.37 28.00
CA THR A 344 -44.83 -13.01 28.43
C THR A 344 -44.85 -13.01 29.95
N PRO A 345 -44.29 -12.00 30.64
CA PRO A 345 -44.23 -11.97 32.09
C PRO A 345 -45.58 -11.54 32.69
N GLN A 346 -46.02 -12.22 33.75
CA GLN A 346 -47.06 -11.73 34.65
C GLN A 346 -46.50 -11.55 36.05
N ASP A 347 -46.84 -10.38 36.61
CA ASP A 347 -46.60 -9.92 37.96
C ASP A 347 -47.01 -10.91 39.06
N GLN A 348 -46.13 -11.08 40.05
CA GLN A 348 -46.42 -10.84 41.47
C GLN A 348 -45.14 -10.86 42.32
#